data_AF-A0A9E4CSN6-F1
#
_entry.id   AF-A0A9E4CSN6-F1
#
_cell.length_a   1.000
_cell.length_b   1.000
_cell.length_c   1.000
_cell.angle_alpha   90.00
_cell.angle_beta   90.00
_cell.angle_gamma   90.00
#
_symmetry.space_group_name_H-M   'P 1'
#
loop_
_entity.id
_entity.type
_entity.pdbx_description
1 polymer ?
#
loop_
_entity_poly.entity_id
_entity_poly.type
_entity_poly.pdbx_seq_one_letter_code
_entity_poly.pdbx_strand_id
1 'polypeptide(L)'
;MSALILRNPATEAVVAELPHATVEDMDAAIVRAAAAGDAWRTVSPADRNRLLRRFADTVAAHADELAELETRNMGMPIGSSRWCANAVADTLHYFAGAVEKHAGSTIP
;
A
#
# COMPACT_ATOMS: atom_id res chain seq x y z
N MET A 1 0.39 -5.90 27.33
CA MET A 1 0.58 -4.81 26.36
C MET A 1 -0.77 -4.16 26.12
N SER A 2 -0.89 -2.83 26.20
CA SER A 2 -2.14 -2.16 25.83
C SER A 2 -2.35 -2.27 24.32
N ALA A 3 -3.58 -2.41 23.85
CA ALA A 3 -3.87 -2.35 22.43
C ALA A 3 -4.11 -0.89 21.99
N LEU A 4 -3.81 -0.59 20.73
CA LEU A 4 -4.17 0.66 20.09
C LEU A 4 -5.64 0.59 19.66
N ILE A 5 -6.46 1.45 20.24
CA ILE A 5 -7.89 1.54 19.89
C ILE A 5 -8.07 2.60 18.81
N LEU A 6 -8.44 2.17 17.61
CA LEU A 6 -8.86 3.07 16.54
C LEU A 6 -10.32 3.45 16.74
N ARG A 7 -10.61 4.76 16.74
CA ARG A 7 -11.97 5.30 16.91
C ARG A 7 -12.37 6.13 15.71
N ASN A 8 -13.66 6.07 15.39
CA ASN A 8 -14.23 6.97 14.39
C ASN A 8 -14.34 8.38 15.00
N PRO A 9 -13.71 9.40 14.41
CA PRO A 9 -13.68 10.74 15.00
C PRO A 9 -15.04 11.44 14.99
N ALA A 10 -15.99 11.01 14.17
CA ALA A 10 -17.34 11.61 14.12
C ALA A 10 -18.29 11.05 15.18
N THR A 11 -18.06 9.82 15.67
CA THR A 11 -19.00 9.13 16.58
C THR A 11 -18.35 8.61 17.86
N GLU A 12 -17.03 8.69 17.97
CA GLU A 12 -16.19 8.10 19.03
C GLU A 12 -16.29 6.57 19.17
N ALA A 13 -17.06 5.92 18.30
CA ALA A 13 -17.22 4.48 18.27
C ALA A 13 -15.89 3.79 17.92
N VAL A 14 -15.65 2.64 18.54
CA VAL A 14 -14.48 1.81 18.24
C VAL A 14 -14.62 1.22 16.83
N VAL A 15 -13.61 1.43 16.00
CA VAL A 15 -13.52 0.89 14.63
C VAL A 15 -12.71 -0.41 14.64
N ALA A 16 -11.58 -0.42 15.35
CA ALA A 16 -10.69 -1.57 15.46
C ALA A 16 -9.84 -1.50 16.72
N GLU A 17 -9.40 -2.66 17.19
CA GLU A 17 -8.37 -2.81 18.22
C GLU A 17 -7.15 -3.47 17.58
N LEU A 18 -6.01 -2.80 17.67
CA LEU A 18 -4.77 -3.17 16.98
C LEU A 18 -3.68 -3.48 18.03
N PRO A 19 -2.94 -4.58 17.90
CA PRO A 19 -1.81 -4.83 18.78
C PRO A 19 -0.68 -3.82 18.49
N HIS A 20 0.10 -3.46 19.51
CA HIS A 20 1.39 -2.83 19.27
C HIS A 20 2.37 -3.89 18.76
N ALA A 21 3.02 -3.60 17.63
CA ALA A 21 4.14 -4.40 17.17
C ALA A 21 5.29 -4.30 18.19
N THR A 22 5.92 -5.43 18.49
CA THR A 22 7.12 -5.46 19.33
C THR A 22 8.38 -5.18 18.51
N VAL A 23 9.52 -5.01 19.20
CA VAL A 23 10.83 -4.90 18.53
C VAL A 23 11.12 -6.18 17.75
N GLU A 24 10.77 -7.34 18.30
CA GLU A 24 10.95 -8.64 17.67
C GLU A 24 10.08 -8.80 16.41
N ASP A 25 8.84 -8.30 16.43
CA ASP A 25 7.97 -8.29 15.24
C ASP A 25 8.59 -7.45 14.11
N MET A 26 9.14 -6.29 14.46
CA MET A 26 9.84 -5.39 13.54
C MET A 26 11.09 -6.07 12.96
N ASP A 27 11.95 -6.65 13.81
CA ASP A 27 13.16 -7.35 13.39
C ASP A 27 12.82 -8.51 12.44
N ALA A 28 11.78 -9.29 12.77
CA ALA A 28 11.29 -10.36 11.92
C ALA A 28 10.78 -9.83 10.57
N ALA A 29 10.10 -8.68 10.53
CA ALA A 29 9.65 -8.07 9.29
C ALA A 29 10.81 -7.59 8.41
N ILE A 30 11.85 -7.00 9.01
CA ILE A 30 13.07 -6.56 8.31
C ILE A 30 13.78 -7.75 7.67
N VAL A 31 13.99 -8.82 8.43
CA VAL A 31 14.65 -10.04 7.93
C VAL A 31 13.88 -10.64 6.74
N ARG A 32 12.55 -10.72 6.85
CA ARG A 32 11.70 -11.21 5.74
C ARG A 32 11.78 -10.30 4.51
N ALA A 33 11.75 -8.99 4.70
CA ALA A 33 11.84 -8.03 3.61
C ALA A 33 13.19 -8.10 2.89
N ALA A 34 14.30 -8.23 3.63
CA ALA A 34 15.63 -8.39 3.07
C ALA A 34 15.74 -9.67 2.22
N ALA A 35 15.27 -10.80 2.74
CA ALA A 35 15.26 -12.07 2.00
C ALA A 35 14.39 -12.01 0.73
N ALA A 36 13.21 -11.38 0.81
CA ALA A 36 12.34 -11.19 -0.36
C ALA A 36 12.96 -10.22 -1.39
N GLY A 37 13.75 -9.25 -0.95
CA GLY A 37 14.42 -8.27 -1.81
C GLY A 37 15.38 -8.93 -2.82
N ASP A 38 16.10 -9.97 -2.41
CA ASP A 38 17.00 -10.70 -3.31
C ASP A 38 16.23 -11.42 -4.43
N ALA A 39 15.12 -12.07 -4.10
CA ALA A 39 14.26 -12.72 -5.09
C ALA A 39 13.52 -11.69 -5.96
N TRP A 40 13.06 -10.58 -5.38
CA TRP A 40 12.37 -9.52 -6.11
C TRP A 40 13.29 -8.84 -7.12
N ARG A 41 14.58 -8.64 -6.76
CA ARG A 41 15.58 -8.01 -7.63
C ARG A 41 15.79 -8.80 -8.92
N THR A 42 15.69 -10.12 -8.89
CA THR A 42 15.87 -10.99 -10.06
C THR A 42 14.62 -11.13 -10.93
N VAL A 43 13.45 -10.66 -10.47
CA VAL A 43 12.24 -10.58 -11.29
C VAL A 43 12.49 -9.64 -12.46
N SER A 44 12.24 -10.13 -13.68
CA SER A 44 12.46 -9.38 -14.92
C SER A 44 11.65 -8.07 -14.90
N PRO A 45 12.12 -6.99 -15.55
CA PRO A 45 11.38 -5.73 -15.61
C PRO A 45 9.94 -5.90 -16.13
N ALA A 46 9.75 -6.74 -17.16
CA ALA A 46 8.45 -7.01 -17.74
C ALA A 46 7.50 -7.74 -16.77
N ASP A 47 8.00 -8.75 -16.04
CA ASP A 47 7.21 -9.46 -15.04
C ASP A 47 6.88 -8.56 -13.85
N ARG A 48 7.84 -7.72 -13.43
CA ARG A 48 7.65 -6.73 -12.36
C ARG A 48 6.58 -5.72 -12.71
N ASN A 49 6.61 -5.19 -13.94
CA ASN A 49 5.57 -4.32 -14.49
C ASN A 49 4.20 -5.03 -14.43
N ARG A 50 4.10 -6.26 -14.95
CA ARG A 50 2.85 -7.04 -14.93
C ARG A 50 2.31 -7.24 -13.51
N LEU A 51 3.17 -7.56 -12.55
CA LEU A 51 2.78 -7.74 -11.15
C LEU A 51 2.26 -6.44 -10.51
N LEU A 52 2.96 -5.32 -10.72
CA LEU A 52 2.56 -4.03 -10.17
C LEU A 52 1.27 -3.49 -10.80
N ARG A 53 1.05 -3.72 -12.11
CA ARG A 53 -0.22 -3.39 -12.77
C ARG A 53 -1.38 -4.20 -12.19
N ARG A 54 -1.19 -5.51 -12.02
CA ARG A 54 -2.21 -6.36 -11.40
C ARG A 54 -2.54 -5.91 -9.98
N PHE A 55 -1.55 -5.45 -9.22
CA PHE A 55 -1.78 -4.88 -7.90
C PHE A 55 -2.60 -3.58 -7.97
N ALA A 56 -2.27 -2.68 -8.90
CA ALA A 56 -3.04 -1.45 -9.15
C ALA A 56 -4.50 -1.77 -9.52
N ASP A 57 -4.72 -2.76 -10.41
CA ASP A 57 -6.06 -3.21 -10.80
C ASP A 57 -6.86 -3.74 -9.59
N THR A 58 -6.21 -4.50 -8.70
CA THR A 58 -6.81 -4.95 -7.44
C THR A 58 -7.18 -3.77 -6.54
N VAL A 59 -6.30 -2.78 -6.38
CA VAL A 59 -6.61 -1.59 -5.56
C VAL A 59 -7.79 -0.83 -6.15
N ALA A 60 -7.85 -0.66 -7.48
CA ALA A 60 -8.97 -0.02 -8.16
C ALA A 60 -10.30 -0.77 -7.94
N ALA A 61 -10.27 -2.11 -8.00
CA ALA A 61 -11.45 -2.94 -7.77
C ALA A 61 -12.01 -2.83 -6.34
N HIS A 62 -11.19 -2.43 -5.37
CA HIS A 62 -11.57 -2.25 -3.96
C HIS A 62 -11.63 -0.76 -3.54
N ALA A 63 -11.68 0.18 -4.49
CA ALA A 63 -11.62 1.61 -4.17
C ALA A 63 -12.77 2.09 -3.27
N ASP A 64 -13.98 1.55 -3.43
CA ASP A 64 -15.11 1.88 -2.56
C ASP A 64 -14.92 1.38 -1.13
N GLU A 65 -14.43 0.15 -0.96
CA GLU A 65 -14.12 -0.42 0.36
C GLU A 65 -13.03 0.39 1.07
N LEU A 66 -11.97 0.76 0.35
CA LEU A 66 -10.89 1.59 0.87
C LEU A 66 -11.39 2.99 1.25
N ALA A 67 -12.30 3.58 0.46
CA ALA A 67 -12.90 4.87 0.77
C ALA A 67 -13.76 4.82 2.04
N GLU A 68 -14.53 3.76 2.24
CA GLU A 68 -15.34 3.55 3.45
C GLU A 68 -14.46 3.35 4.69
N LEU A 69 -13.35 2.61 4.56
CA LEU A 69 -12.36 2.46 5.62
C LEU A 69 -11.76 3.82 5.99
N GLU A 70 -11.36 4.62 5.01
CA GLU A 70 -10.75 5.92 5.25
C GLU A 70 -11.73 6.92 5.86
N THR A 71 -13.00 6.93 5.42
CA THR A 71 -14.03 7.74 6.06
C THR A 71 -14.26 7.34 7.52
N ARG A 72 -14.27 6.04 7.84
CA ARG A 72 -14.41 5.58 9.24
C ARG A 72 -13.18 5.90 10.08
N ASN A 73 -11.99 5.87 9.48
CA ASN A 73 -10.72 6.13 10.14
C ASN A 73 -10.50 7.62 10.42
N MET A 74 -10.68 8.49 9.40
CA MET A 74 -10.30 9.90 9.44
C MET A 74 -11.50 10.86 9.52
N GLY A 75 -12.73 10.37 9.34
CA GLY A 75 -13.94 11.20 9.29
C GLY A 75 -14.11 11.98 7.98
N MET A 76 -13.32 11.67 6.95
CA MET A 76 -13.37 12.36 5.67
C MET A 76 -14.70 12.11 4.94
N PRO A 77 -15.32 13.11 4.28
CA PRO A 77 -16.50 12.90 3.45
C PRO A 77 -16.26 11.83 2.38
N ILE A 78 -17.23 10.93 2.15
CA ILE A 78 -17.07 9.76 1.28
C ILE A 78 -16.63 10.11 -0.16
N GLY A 79 -17.04 11.27 -0.68
CA GLY A 79 -16.60 11.74 -2.00
C GLY A 79 -15.10 12.01 -2.06
N SER A 80 -14.54 12.64 -1.03
CA SER A 80 -13.10 12.90 -0.91
C SER A 80 -12.32 11.61 -0.67
N SER A 81 -12.83 10.69 0.16
CA SER A 81 -12.20 9.38 0.39
C SER A 81 -12.15 8.54 -0.90
N ARG A 82 -13.23 8.54 -1.71
CA ARG A 82 -13.25 7.89 -3.02
C ARG A 82 -12.24 8.49 -3.98
N TRP A 83 -12.12 9.82 -3.99
CA TRP A 83 -11.12 10.48 -4.81
C TRP A 83 -9.69 10.03 -4.42
N CYS A 84 -9.38 10.01 -3.11
CA CYS A 84 -8.10 9.51 -2.62
C CYS A 84 -7.85 8.05 -3.01
N ALA A 85 -8.83 7.16 -2.82
CA ALA A 85 -8.70 5.74 -3.14
C ALA A 85 -8.41 5.50 -4.63
N ASN A 86 -9.09 6.22 -5.53
CA ASN A 86 -8.82 6.15 -6.97
C ASN A 86 -7.44 6.71 -7.31
N ALA A 87 -7.03 7.82 -6.69
CA ALA A 87 -5.70 8.41 -6.91
C ALA A 87 -4.56 7.45 -6.51
N VAL A 88 -4.76 6.57 -5.52
CA VAL A 88 -3.78 5.52 -5.19
C VAL A 88 -3.61 4.54 -6.35
N ALA A 89 -4.71 4.05 -6.93
CA ALA A 89 -4.65 3.13 -8.07
C ALA A 89 -3.95 3.77 -9.28
N ASP A 90 -4.29 5.04 -9.59
CA ASP A 90 -3.66 5.81 -10.67
C ASP A 90 -2.15 5.97 -10.44
N THR A 91 -1.76 6.29 -9.20
CA THR A 91 -0.34 6.42 -8.81
C THR A 91 0.40 5.10 -9.00
N LEU A 92 -0.19 3.98 -8.58
CA LEU A 92 0.39 2.64 -8.77
C LEU A 92 0.56 2.31 -10.26
N HIS A 93 -0.45 2.59 -11.09
CA HIS A 93 -0.36 2.40 -12.54
C HIS A 93 0.74 3.25 -13.17
N TYR A 94 0.85 4.53 -12.77
CA TYR A 94 1.89 5.42 -13.27
C TYR A 94 3.28 4.86 -12.98
N PHE A 95 3.56 4.47 -11.73
CA PHE A 95 4.87 3.94 -11.35
C PHE A 95 5.15 2.53 -11.89
N ALA A 96 4.13 1.70 -12.09
CA ALA A 96 4.30 0.41 -12.77
C ALA A 96 4.86 0.59 -14.19
N GLY A 97 4.47 1.67 -14.89
CA GLY A 97 5.01 2.01 -16.21
C GLY A 97 6.45 2.57 -16.20
N ALA A 98 6.98 2.95 -15.04
CA ALA A 98 8.36 3.45 -14.92
C ALA A 98 9.41 2.32 -14.89
N VAL A 99 8.99 1.10 -14.55
CA VAL A 99 9.88 -0.07 -14.38
C VAL A 99 10.71 -0.36 -15.63
N GLU A 100 10.15 -0.14 -16.82
CA GLU A 100 10.82 -0.43 -18.10
C GLU A 100 11.63 0.76 -18.64
N LYS A 101 11.51 1.94 -18.02
CA LYS A 101 12.12 3.19 -18.50
C LYS A 101 13.51 3.44 -17.94
N HIS A 102 14.30 2.39 -17.73
CA HIS A 102 15.66 2.51 -17.22
C HIS A 102 16.58 3.11 -18.29
N ALA A 103 16.81 4.43 -18.20
CA ALA A 103 17.89 5.09 -18.92
C ALA A 103 19.21 4.81 -18.18
N GLY A 104 19.86 3.71 -18.53
CA GLY A 104 21.26 3.50 -18.16
C GLY A 104 22.16 4.53 -18.87
N SER A 105 23.42 4.61 -18.43
CA SER A 105 24.47 5.31 -19.18
C SER A 105 25.55 4.30 -19.56
N THR A 106 26.16 4.49 -20.73
CA THR A 106 27.38 3.80 -21.14
C THR A 106 28.50 4.83 -21.13
N ILE A 107 29.51 4.62 -20.29
CA ILE A 107 30.69 5.47 -20.17
C ILE A 107 31.80 4.84 -21.06
N PRO A 108 32.55 5.62 -21.86
CA PRO A 108 33.71 5.12 -22.62
C PRO A 108 34.83 4.56 -21.73
#